data_AF-A0A926CM92-F1
#
_entry.id   AF-A0A926CM92-F1
#
_cell.length_a   1.000
_cell.length_b   1.000
_cell.length_c   1.000
_cell.angle_alpha   90.00
_cell.angle_beta   90.00
_cell.angle_gamma   90.00
#
_symmetry.space_group_name_H-M   'P 1'
#
loop_
_entity.id
_entity.type
_entity.pdbx_description
1 polymer ?
#
loop_
_entity_poly.entity_id
_entity_poly.type
_entity_poly.pdbx_seq_one_letter_code
_entity_poly.pdbx_strand_id
1 'polypeptide(L)'
;MNFSIRSISLAAASILPLLAADSFQLKDKDRVVFYGDSITDQRLYTTFVETFVVTRFPGRDVTFIHSGWGGDRVTGGGGGGINQRLTRDVLAYKPNIVTIMLGMNDGRYRAFDEQIFEGYSNGYRQIIKRLKADLPGVRITAIEPSPYDDVTRPPVFEGGYNAVLLRYSKFLRELSASENLPVADLNTPVTAMLARAKGTSQENALKILPDRVHPGPSGHLIMAAALLKAWNAPALVSKVAIDAGSRKLSMAENTKADGLQFGRTISWTQSDLALPFPVDLKDPVMALAVNSSDIMDTLNQQILQVSGLSESRYTLRIDDQEVASFPAAELARGVNLATLRTPMWAQASQVHALTLKHGVVHQTRWRTLQVPLEFEKPQTLEPALNALDSLDAELIQKQRVLAKPRPHRFELVPGESAFKAIFNGTDLSGWHISQVNHHGKTQEWKIEKDAITGTQDKPGHGGILLTDRKYKNFEVQLELNPDYGCDSGLFLRANEKGEAYQVLLDYLDGGAVGGIYGERLKDVSGYIPDWQAVWKRGEWNTLRARIEGDTPHIQVWVNDVQITDWRDTQNHLPDNASEGMIAVQVHGGNRWVPGGKHRFRNISVRELP
;
A
#
# COMPACT_ATOMS: atom_id res chain seq x y z
N MET A 1 16.26 54.16 -44.42
CA MET A 1 16.08 52.74 -44.81
C MET A 1 16.40 51.90 -43.58
N ASN A 2 15.38 51.30 -42.99
CA ASN A 2 15.47 50.50 -41.77
C ASN A 2 15.94 49.08 -42.12
N PHE A 3 17.03 48.62 -41.50
CA PHE A 3 17.31 47.19 -41.40
C PHE A 3 17.42 46.80 -39.93
N SER A 4 16.45 45.97 -39.53
CA SER A 4 16.26 45.38 -38.22
C SER A 4 17.33 44.31 -37.95
N ILE A 5 18.06 44.47 -36.84
CA ILE A 5 18.89 43.39 -36.27
C ILE A 5 17.94 42.52 -35.44
N ARG A 6 17.62 41.33 -35.94
CA ARG A 6 16.97 40.27 -35.16
C ARG A 6 18.04 39.47 -34.44
N SER A 7 18.14 39.64 -33.13
CA SER A 7 18.88 38.77 -32.23
C SER A 7 18.20 37.40 -32.20
N ILE A 8 18.83 36.38 -32.78
CA ILE A 8 18.44 34.99 -32.61
C ILE A 8 19.13 34.51 -31.32
N SER A 9 18.38 34.48 -30.22
CA SER A 9 18.80 33.75 -29.02
C SER A 9 18.69 32.26 -29.32
N LEU A 10 19.81 31.60 -29.65
CA LEU A 10 19.92 30.15 -29.56
C LEU A 10 19.76 29.77 -28.08
N ALA A 11 18.58 29.29 -27.71
CA ALA A 11 18.44 28.49 -26.50
C ALA A 11 19.28 27.23 -26.70
N ALA A 12 20.43 27.18 -26.04
CA ALA A 12 21.20 25.95 -25.90
C ALA A 12 20.35 24.98 -25.07
N ALA A 13 19.52 24.19 -25.74
CA ALA A 13 19.00 22.96 -25.18
C ALA A 13 20.22 22.10 -24.88
N SER A 14 20.55 21.98 -23.60
CA SER A 14 21.54 21.05 -23.09
C SER A 14 21.08 19.63 -23.44
N ILE A 15 21.49 19.17 -24.63
CA ILE A 15 21.49 17.76 -25.00
C ILE A 15 22.62 17.13 -24.18
N LEU A 16 22.35 16.87 -22.90
CA LEU A 16 23.08 15.86 -22.16
C LEU A 16 22.50 14.51 -22.57
N PRO A 17 23.32 13.58 -23.09
CA PRO A 17 22.81 12.42 -23.80
C PRO A 17 22.19 11.44 -22.80
N LEU A 18 20.96 11.02 -23.08
CA LEU A 18 20.48 9.63 -23.27
C LEU A 18 21.42 8.43 -22.91
N LEU A 19 22.25 8.50 -21.87
CA LEU A 19 23.26 7.50 -21.51
C LEU A 19 23.04 6.85 -20.13
N ALA A 20 22.02 7.26 -19.38
CA ALA A 20 21.69 6.62 -18.11
C ALA A 20 20.69 5.45 -18.23
N ALA A 21 20.18 5.15 -19.44
CA ALA A 21 19.01 4.28 -19.62
C ALA A 21 19.29 2.84 -20.09
N ASP A 22 20.54 2.37 -20.16
CA ASP A 22 20.79 0.95 -20.53
C ASP A 22 21.93 0.28 -19.76
N SER A 23 22.02 0.57 -18.45
CA SER A 23 22.87 -0.17 -17.50
C SER A 23 22.19 -1.43 -16.95
N PHE A 24 20.87 -1.57 -17.10
CA PHE A 24 20.12 -2.74 -16.63
C PHE A 24 20.53 -3.99 -17.41
N GLN A 25 20.84 -5.07 -16.70
CA GLN A 25 21.44 -6.26 -17.30
C GLN A 25 20.51 -6.99 -18.27
N LEU A 26 19.19 -7.00 -18.04
CA LEU A 26 18.23 -7.70 -18.91
C LEU A 26 17.88 -6.85 -20.13
N LYS A 27 17.95 -7.45 -21.30
CA LYS A 27 17.70 -6.85 -22.62
C LYS A 27 16.44 -7.44 -23.24
N ASP A 28 15.92 -6.75 -24.27
CA ASP A 28 14.82 -7.30 -25.07
C ASP A 28 15.18 -8.68 -25.63
N LYS A 29 14.21 -9.61 -25.68
CA LYS A 29 14.36 -11.00 -26.12
C LYS A 29 15.23 -11.90 -25.24
N ASP A 30 15.60 -11.45 -24.05
CA ASP A 30 16.28 -12.32 -23.09
C ASP A 30 15.38 -13.46 -22.62
N ARG A 31 16.01 -14.63 -22.42
CA ARG A 31 15.39 -15.83 -21.86
C ARG A 31 16.17 -16.20 -20.60
N VAL A 32 15.53 -15.96 -19.47
CA VAL A 32 16.11 -16.11 -18.13
C VAL A 32 15.64 -17.43 -17.54
N VAL A 33 16.58 -18.29 -17.14
CA VAL A 33 16.29 -19.46 -16.31
C VAL A 33 16.83 -19.22 -14.90
N PHE A 34 15.96 -19.27 -13.91
CA PHE A 34 16.34 -19.28 -12.49
C PHE A 34 16.57 -20.73 -12.04
N TYR A 35 17.82 -21.14 -11.90
CA TYR A 35 18.18 -22.49 -11.46
C TYR A 35 18.55 -22.49 -9.97
N GLY A 36 18.01 -23.44 -9.21
CA GLY A 36 18.30 -23.55 -7.79
C GLY A 36 17.54 -24.66 -7.06
N ASP A 37 17.55 -24.58 -5.74
CA ASP A 37 16.98 -25.58 -4.83
C ASP A 37 15.52 -25.27 -4.40
N SER A 38 15.12 -25.74 -3.21
CA SER A 38 13.78 -25.52 -2.64
C SER A 38 13.38 -24.06 -2.57
N ILE A 39 14.33 -23.16 -2.33
CA ILE A 39 14.02 -21.73 -2.19
C ILE A 39 13.66 -21.14 -3.57
N THR A 40 14.30 -21.62 -4.64
CA THR A 40 13.89 -21.27 -6.01
C THR A 40 12.59 -21.96 -6.42
N ASP A 41 12.35 -23.19 -5.93
CA ASP A 41 11.12 -23.98 -6.19
C ASP A 41 9.86 -23.33 -5.57
N GLN A 42 10.02 -22.52 -4.52
CA GLN A 42 8.94 -21.66 -3.99
C GLN A 42 8.43 -20.64 -5.02
N ARG A 43 9.25 -20.29 -6.04
CA ARG A 43 8.93 -19.40 -7.16
C ARG A 43 8.57 -17.96 -6.77
N LEU A 44 8.86 -17.53 -5.55
CA LEU A 44 8.46 -16.21 -5.06
C LEU A 44 9.42 -15.10 -5.52
N TYR A 45 10.71 -15.13 -5.16
CA TYR A 45 11.65 -14.06 -5.57
C TYR A 45 11.75 -13.95 -7.10
N THR A 46 11.68 -15.09 -7.79
CA THR A 46 11.72 -15.16 -9.25
C THR A 46 10.47 -14.56 -9.90
N THR A 47 9.28 -14.80 -9.34
CA THR A 47 8.03 -14.13 -9.75
C THR A 47 8.07 -12.63 -9.48
N PHE A 48 8.66 -12.20 -8.36
CA PHE A 48 8.83 -10.78 -8.05
C PHE A 48 9.77 -10.08 -9.05
N VAL A 49 10.87 -10.73 -9.44
CA VAL A 49 11.79 -10.23 -10.48
C VAL A 49 11.07 -10.13 -11.82
N GLU A 50 10.34 -11.17 -12.25
CA GLU A 50 9.56 -11.11 -13.48
C GLU A 50 8.53 -9.98 -13.43
N THR A 51 7.76 -9.89 -12.35
CA THR A 51 6.76 -8.84 -12.15
C THR A 51 7.38 -7.46 -12.29
N PHE A 52 8.52 -7.20 -11.63
CA PHE A 52 9.24 -5.94 -11.74
C PHE A 52 9.63 -5.64 -13.20
N VAL A 53 10.18 -6.61 -13.93
CA VAL A 53 10.64 -6.39 -15.31
C VAL A 53 9.45 -6.11 -16.23
N VAL A 54 8.36 -6.87 -16.08
CA VAL A 54 7.15 -6.69 -16.88
C VAL A 54 6.48 -5.35 -16.61
N THR A 55 6.41 -4.90 -15.35
CA THR A 55 5.79 -3.61 -15.00
C THR A 55 6.70 -2.42 -15.31
N ARG A 56 8.01 -2.55 -15.11
CA ARG A 56 8.98 -1.47 -15.31
C ARG A 56 9.37 -1.28 -16.78
N PHE A 57 9.38 -2.36 -17.56
CA PHE A 57 9.77 -2.37 -18.96
C PHE A 57 8.71 -3.08 -19.83
N PRO A 58 7.48 -2.54 -19.91
CA PRO A 58 6.35 -3.21 -20.57
C PRO A 58 6.56 -3.44 -22.08
N GLY A 59 7.53 -2.76 -22.69
CA GLY A 59 7.95 -2.96 -24.07
C GLY A 59 9.02 -4.03 -24.30
N ARG A 60 9.66 -4.57 -23.25
CA ARG A 60 10.69 -5.62 -23.37
C ARG A 60 10.04 -7.00 -23.32
N ASP A 61 10.31 -7.81 -24.34
CA ASP A 61 9.87 -9.19 -24.45
C ASP A 61 10.91 -10.13 -23.83
N VAL A 62 10.92 -10.17 -22.49
CA VAL A 62 11.79 -11.06 -21.70
C VAL A 62 10.97 -12.26 -21.22
N THR A 63 11.50 -13.47 -21.37
CA THR A 63 10.89 -14.73 -20.89
C THR A 63 11.59 -15.20 -19.62
N PHE A 64 10.83 -15.73 -18.67
CA PHE A 64 11.33 -16.24 -17.40
C PHE A 64 10.90 -17.69 -17.20
N ILE A 65 11.83 -18.52 -16.73
CA ILE A 65 11.62 -19.93 -16.41
C ILE A 65 12.14 -20.19 -15.00
N HIS A 66 11.32 -20.85 -14.18
CA HIS A 66 11.58 -21.05 -12.76
C HIS A 66 11.96 -22.52 -12.49
N SER A 67 13.25 -22.83 -12.59
CA SER A 67 13.78 -24.20 -12.56
C SER A 67 14.33 -24.61 -11.19
N GLY A 68 13.57 -24.36 -10.13
CA GLY A 68 13.89 -24.78 -8.77
C GLY A 68 13.52 -26.25 -8.53
N TRP A 69 14.23 -26.92 -7.61
CA TRP A 69 13.78 -28.22 -7.10
C TRP A 69 14.19 -28.46 -5.65
N GLY A 70 13.21 -28.83 -4.84
CA GLY A 70 13.41 -29.11 -3.41
C GLY A 70 14.57 -30.06 -3.10
N GLY A 71 15.51 -29.59 -2.27
CA GLY A 71 16.64 -30.38 -1.77
C GLY A 71 17.83 -30.49 -2.73
N ASP A 72 17.78 -29.86 -3.90
CA ASP A 72 18.91 -29.87 -4.83
C ASP A 72 20.19 -29.30 -4.20
N ARG A 73 21.30 -29.91 -4.59
CA ARG A 73 22.69 -29.51 -4.34
C ARG A 73 23.39 -29.31 -5.68
N VAL A 74 24.67 -28.95 -5.67
CA VAL A 74 25.48 -28.91 -6.91
C VAL A 74 25.59 -30.26 -7.63
N THR A 75 25.27 -31.37 -6.95
CA THR A 75 25.23 -32.72 -7.53
C THR A 75 23.86 -33.11 -8.07
N GLY A 76 22.85 -32.25 -7.96
CA GLY A 76 21.43 -32.58 -8.15
C GLY A 76 20.76 -33.02 -6.86
N GLY A 77 19.60 -33.68 -6.98
CA GLY A 77 18.75 -34.00 -5.83
C GLY A 77 17.54 -34.84 -6.22
N GLY A 78 16.39 -34.55 -5.61
CA GLY A 78 15.15 -35.31 -5.84
C GLY A 78 14.62 -35.24 -7.28
N GLY A 79 15.13 -34.32 -8.10
CA GLY A 79 14.75 -34.18 -9.51
C GLY A 79 15.65 -34.87 -10.50
N GLY A 80 16.61 -35.64 -9.99
CA GLY A 80 17.66 -36.29 -10.77
C GLY A 80 19.05 -35.72 -10.46
N GLY A 81 20.08 -36.43 -10.93
CA GLY A 81 21.45 -35.95 -10.86
C GLY A 81 21.67 -34.70 -11.70
N ILE A 82 22.73 -33.95 -11.41
CA ILE A 82 23.00 -32.64 -12.03
C ILE A 82 22.94 -32.63 -13.56
N ASN A 83 23.42 -33.68 -14.22
CA ASN A 83 23.38 -33.76 -15.69
C ASN A 83 21.96 -33.82 -16.25
N GLN A 84 21.07 -34.57 -15.60
CA GLN A 84 19.65 -34.64 -15.98
C GLN A 84 18.98 -33.29 -15.73
N ARG A 85 19.24 -32.69 -14.56
CA ARG A 85 18.69 -31.38 -14.17
C ARG A 85 19.09 -30.27 -15.15
N LEU A 86 20.38 -30.14 -15.47
CA LEU A 86 20.81 -29.11 -16.43
C LEU A 86 20.21 -29.36 -17.82
N THR A 87 20.21 -30.61 -18.31
CA THR A 87 19.71 -30.92 -19.65
C THR A 87 18.22 -30.66 -19.79
N ARG A 88 17.41 -31.19 -18.86
CA ARG A 88 15.94 -31.10 -18.92
C ARG A 88 15.43 -29.73 -18.49
N ASP A 89 16.04 -29.13 -17.46
CA ASP A 89 15.43 -28.02 -16.73
C ASP A 89 16.13 -26.67 -16.98
N VAL A 90 17.25 -26.66 -17.70
CA VAL A 90 17.94 -25.42 -18.11
C VAL A 90 18.14 -25.38 -19.62
N LEU A 91 18.89 -26.34 -20.18
CA LEU A 91 19.29 -26.34 -21.58
C LEU A 91 18.11 -26.47 -22.54
N ALA A 92 17.06 -27.21 -22.17
CA ALA A 92 15.85 -27.37 -22.97
C ALA A 92 15.17 -26.03 -23.30
N TYR A 93 15.31 -25.02 -22.43
CA TYR A 93 14.73 -23.68 -22.60
C TYR A 93 15.61 -22.73 -23.41
N LYS A 94 16.80 -23.17 -23.82
CA LYS A 94 17.79 -22.40 -24.60
C LYS A 94 18.01 -20.98 -24.03
N PRO A 95 18.26 -20.82 -22.72
CA PRO A 95 18.40 -19.50 -22.11
C PRO A 95 19.65 -18.80 -22.62
N ASN A 96 19.59 -17.47 -22.64
CA ASN A 96 20.80 -16.64 -22.78
C ASN A 96 21.21 -15.99 -21.45
N ILE A 97 20.38 -16.15 -20.40
CA ILE A 97 20.71 -15.81 -19.02
C ILE A 97 20.35 -16.99 -18.10
N VAL A 98 21.28 -17.37 -17.23
CA VAL A 98 21.03 -18.36 -16.17
C VAL A 98 21.44 -17.76 -14.83
N THR A 99 20.57 -17.84 -13.83
CA THR A 99 20.97 -17.60 -12.44
C THR A 99 21.15 -18.92 -11.71
N ILE A 100 22.11 -19.01 -10.80
CA ILE A 100 22.39 -20.22 -10.03
C ILE A 100 22.37 -19.90 -8.54
N MET A 101 21.36 -20.36 -7.82
CA MET A 101 21.26 -20.26 -6.36
C MET A 101 21.26 -21.66 -5.72
N LEU A 102 22.43 -22.07 -5.22
CA LEU A 102 22.67 -23.35 -4.54
C LEU A 102 23.66 -23.12 -3.39
N GLY A 103 23.58 -23.95 -2.36
CA GLY A 103 24.47 -23.90 -1.19
C GLY A 103 23.77 -24.20 0.13
N MET A 104 22.47 -23.89 0.23
CA MET A 104 21.68 -24.12 1.46
C MET A 104 21.66 -25.60 1.84
N ASN A 105 21.41 -26.50 0.88
CA ASN A 105 21.41 -27.94 1.13
C ASN A 105 22.80 -28.58 1.11
N ASP A 106 23.75 -27.94 0.42
CA ASP A 106 25.12 -28.44 0.23
C ASP A 106 25.88 -28.51 1.55
N GLY A 107 25.74 -27.48 2.40
CA GLY A 107 26.35 -27.43 3.74
C GLY A 107 25.74 -28.40 4.77
N ARG A 108 24.67 -29.13 4.42
CA ARG A 108 24.03 -30.18 5.24
C ARG A 108 23.63 -29.75 6.66
N TYR A 109 23.30 -28.48 6.87
CA TYR A 109 22.80 -27.93 8.14
C TYR A 109 23.69 -28.24 9.36
N ARG A 110 25.01 -28.28 9.15
CA ARG A 110 26.02 -28.59 10.18
C ARG A 110 27.15 -27.58 10.16
N ALA A 111 28.02 -27.65 11.17
CA ALA A 111 29.25 -26.87 11.21
C ALA A 111 30.10 -27.09 9.95
N PHE A 112 30.93 -26.08 9.60
CA PHE A 112 31.75 -26.12 8.41
C PHE A 112 32.63 -27.38 8.36
N ASP A 113 32.65 -28.02 7.19
CA ASP A 113 33.40 -29.22 6.90
C ASP A 113 34.07 -29.03 5.54
N GLU A 114 35.40 -29.18 5.52
CA GLU A 114 36.22 -28.91 4.34
C GLU A 114 35.86 -29.85 3.18
N GLN A 115 35.63 -31.14 3.44
CA GLN A 115 35.31 -32.12 2.41
C GLN A 115 33.94 -31.85 1.77
N ILE A 116 32.96 -31.44 2.58
CA ILE A 116 31.64 -31.02 2.05
C ILE A 116 31.79 -29.77 1.19
N PHE A 117 32.59 -28.79 1.63
CA PHE A 117 32.85 -27.56 0.89
C PHE A 117 33.62 -27.80 -0.42
N GLU A 118 34.59 -28.72 -0.45
CA GLU A 118 35.26 -29.17 -1.68
C GLU A 118 34.26 -29.78 -2.66
N GLY A 119 33.32 -30.59 -2.18
CA GLY A 119 32.22 -31.14 -2.99
C GLY A 119 31.36 -30.03 -3.62
N TYR A 120 30.96 -29.03 -2.83
CA TYR A 120 30.21 -27.87 -3.29
C TYR A 120 30.98 -27.08 -4.36
N SER A 121 32.20 -26.67 -4.06
CA SER A 121 33.01 -25.81 -4.92
C SER A 121 33.35 -26.48 -6.25
N ASN A 122 33.71 -27.76 -6.23
CA ASN A 122 33.95 -28.54 -7.45
C ASN A 122 32.67 -28.68 -8.28
N GLY A 123 31.54 -29.03 -7.67
CA GLY A 123 30.27 -29.16 -8.38
C GLY A 123 29.84 -27.85 -9.03
N TYR A 124 29.95 -26.72 -8.32
CA TYR A 124 29.60 -25.40 -8.85
C TYR A 124 30.45 -25.02 -10.08
N ARG A 125 31.78 -25.29 -10.03
CA ARG A 125 32.67 -25.11 -11.19
C ARG A 125 32.24 -25.96 -12.38
N GLN A 126 31.84 -27.22 -12.16
CA GLN A 126 31.35 -28.08 -13.24
C GLN A 126 30.05 -27.58 -13.85
N ILE A 127 29.12 -27.04 -13.06
CA ILE A 127 27.89 -26.43 -13.57
C ILE A 127 28.22 -25.25 -14.50
N ILE A 128 29.05 -24.30 -14.06
CA ILE A 128 29.45 -23.15 -14.89
C ILE A 128 30.10 -23.63 -16.19
N LYS A 129 31.05 -24.57 -16.09
CA LYS A 129 31.74 -25.13 -17.26
C LYS A 129 30.75 -25.76 -18.24
N ARG A 130 29.78 -26.52 -17.75
CA ARG A 130 28.77 -27.18 -18.56
C ARG A 130 27.86 -26.16 -19.27
N LEU A 131 27.39 -25.15 -18.55
CA LEU A 131 26.55 -24.11 -19.13
C LEU A 131 27.28 -23.32 -20.22
N LYS A 132 28.54 -22.92 -19.98
CA LYS A 132 29.36 -22.20 -20.99
C LYS A 132 29.61 -23.06 -22.23
N ALA A 133 29.79 -24.37 -22.07
CA ALA A 133 30.02 -25.29 -23.18
C ALA A 133 28.76 -25.51 -24.04
N ASP A 134 27.60 -25.72 -23.40
CA ASP A 134 26.36 -26.08 -24.11
C ASP A 134 25.55 -24.86 -24.57
N LEU A 135 25.78 -23.68 -23.98
CA LEU A 135 25.12 -22.42 -24.33
C LEU A 135 26.17 -21.33 -24.63
N PRO A 136 26.76 -21.31 -25.83
CA PRO A 136 27.72 -20.28 -26.22
C PRO A 136 27.14 -18.87 -26.04
N GLY A 137 27.85 -18.01 -25.30
CA GLY A 137 27.41 -16.64 -25.03
C GLY A 137 26.40 -16.48 -23.89
N VAL A 138 26.10 -17.55 -23.14
CA VAL A 138 25.24 -17.46 -21.95
C VAL A 138 25.84 -16.50 -20.92
N ARG A 139 24.99 -15.63 -20.35
CA ARG A 139 25.35 -14.78 -19.23
C ARG A 139 24.90 -15.47 -17.94
N ILE A 140 25.86 -15.79 -17.07
CA ILE A 140 25.58 -16.48 -15.81
C ILE A 140 25.64 -15.46 -14.68
N THR A 141 24.60 -15.40 -13.85
CA THR A 141 24.64 -14.67 -12.57
C THR A 141 24.75 -15.68 -11.44
N ALA A 142 25.88 -15.65 -10.71
CA ALA A 142 26.03 -16.45 -9.51
C ALA A 142 25.26 -15.78 -8.37
N ILE A 143 24.37 -16.53 -7.72
CA ILE A 143 23.61 -16.03 -6.58
C ILE A 143 24.19 -16.65 -5.31
N GLU A 144 24.64 -15.80 -4.39
CA GLU A 144 25.05 -16.21 -3.05
C GLU A 144 23.86 -16.83 -2.29
N PRO A 145 24.07 -17.90 -1.52
CA PRO A 145 23.00 -18.52 -0.76
C PRO A 145 22.28 -17.49 0.14
N SER A 146 20.95 -17.46 0.07
CA SER A 146 20.11 -16.72 1.02
C SER A 146 20.37 -17.21 2.45
N PRO A 147 20.06 -16.42 3.49
CA PRO A 147 20.55 -16.73 4.81
C PRO A 147 19.79 -17.87 5.47
N TYR A 148 20.49 -18.53 6.40
CA TYR A 148 19.84 -19.27 7.46
C TYR A 148 19.56 -18.30 8.61
N ASP A 149 18.34 -18.30 9.16
CA ASP A 149 17.95 -17.34 10.18
C ASP A 149 18.53 -17.67 11.57
N ASP A 150 19.76 -17.22 11.77
CA ASP A 150 20.45 -17.10 13.06
C ASP A 150 20.35 -15.67 13.63
N VAL A 151 19.51 -14.80 13.04
CA VAL A 151 19.37 -13.38 13.42
C VAL A 151 18.20 -13.19 14.38
N THR A 152 17.01 -13.68 13.99
CA THR A 152 15.81 -13.55 14.81
C THR A 152 15.78 -14.56 15.96
N ARG A 153 16.63 -15.59 15.90
CA ARG A 153 16.71 -16.71 16.85
C ARG A 153 18.18 -17.07 17.12
N PRO A 154 18.51 -17.64 18.28
CA PRO A 154 19.87 -18.15 18.54
C PRO A 154 20.30 -19.20 17.51
N PRO A 155 21.61 -19.29 17.21
CA PRO A 155 22.20 -20.36 16.43
C PRO A 155 21.87 -21.75 16.95
N VAL A 156 21.69 -22.72 16.04
CA VAL A 156 21.43 -24.13 16.40
C VAL A 156 22.71 -24.91 16.77
N PHE A 157 23.88 -24.37 16.45
CA PHE A 157 25.19 -24.86 16.89
C PHE A 157 26.17 -23.67 16.98
N GLU A 158 27.34 -23.88 17.59
CA GLU A 158 28.37 -22.83 17.76
C GLU A 158 28.79 -22.20 16.42
N GLY A 159 28.68 -20.88 16.31
CA GLY A 159 28.97 -20.13 15.09
C GLY A 159 27.81 -20.02 14.09
N GLY A 160 26.80 -20.89 14.20
CA GLY A 160 25.59 -20.86 13.36
C GLY A 160 25.78 -21.32 11.93
N TYR A 161 24.66 -21.66 11.29
CA TYR A 161 24.69 -22.17 9.92
C TYR A 161 24.85 -21.05 8.90
N ASN A 162 24.38 -19.83 9.20
CA ASN A 162 24.59 -18.71 8.29
C ASN A 162 26.08 -18.39 8.07
N ALA A 163 26.93 -18.60 9.08
CA ALA A 163 28.38 -18.43 8.93
C ALA A 163 29.00 -19.42 7.94
N VAL A 164 28.43 -20.63 7.82
CA VAL A 164 28.83 -21.62 6.79
C VAL A 164 28.43 -21.11 5.41
N LEU A 165 27.20 -20.61 5.26
CA LEU A 165 26.72 -20.04 4.00
C LEU A 165 27.55 -18.82 3.56
N LEU A 166 27.97 -17.96 4.49
CA LEU A 166 28.87 -16.84 4.19
C LEU A 166 30.26 -17.28 3.68
N ARG A 167 30.76 -18.44 4.12
CA ARG A 167 31.99 -19.03 3.53
C ARG A 167 31.77 -19.48 2.09
N TYR A 168 30.59 -20.06 1.80
CA TYR A 168 30.21 -20.48 0.45
C TYR A 168 30.03 -19.25 -0.46
N SER A 169 29.41 -18.17 0.06
CA SER A 169 29.32 -16.87 -0.61
C SER A 169 30.69 -16.30 -0.95
N LYS A 170 31.65 -16.34 -0.01
CA LYS A 170 33.02 -15.87 -0.26
C LYS A 170 33.66 -16.60 -1.44
N PHE A 171 33.56 -17.93 -1.46
CA PHE A 171 34.02 -18.73 -2.60
C PHE A 171 33.34 -18.34 -3.91
N LEU A 172 32.02 -18.12 -3.91
CA LEU A 172 31.30 -17.69 -5.10
C LEU A 172 31.76 -16.33 -5.61
N ARG A 173 32.08 -15.37 -4.73
CA ARG A 173 32.67 -14.08 -5.14
C ARG A 173 34.01 -14.27 -5.83
N GLU A 174 34.90 -15.08 -5.24
CA GLU A 174 36.23 -15.36 -5.79
C GLU A 174 36.14 -16.09 -7.13
N LEU A 175 35.29 -17.12 -7.22
CA LEU A 175 35.04 -17.85 -8.46
C LEU A 175 34.47 -16.94 -9.54
N SER A 176 33.45 -16.15 -9.19
CA SER A 176 32.78 -15.26 -10.15
C SER A 176 33.70 -14.16 -10.65
N ALA A 177 34.59 -13.63 -9.80
CA ALA A 177 35.64 -12.71 -10.23
C ALA A 177 36.59 -13.37 -11.24
N SER A 178 37.01 -14.63 -11.00
CA SER A 178 37.87 -15.37 -11.94
C SER A 178 37.18 -15.74 -13.25
N GLU A 179 35.86 -15.96 -13.21
CA GLU A 179 35.04 -16.36 -14.36
C GLU A 179 34.36 -15.17 -15.07
N ASN A 180 34.59 -13.95 -14.59
CA ASN A 180 33.95 -12.69 -14.99
C ASN A 180 32.42 -12.76 -15.00
N LEU A 181 31.83 -13.24 -13.91
CA LEU A 181 30.39 -13.40 -13.74
C LEU A 181 29.82 -12.33 -12.80
N PRO A 182 28.66 -11.74 -13.11
CA PRO A 182 27.88 -11.00 -12.12
C PRO A 182 27.53 -11.85 -10.89
N VAL A 183 27.56 -11.22 -9.71
CA VAL A 183 27.19 -11.84 -8.44
C VAL A 183 26.05 -11.07 -7.80
N ALA A 184 25.05 -11.79 -7.29
CA ALA A 184 24.01 -11.22 -6.45
C ALA A 184 24.12 -11.76 -5.01
N ASP A 185 24.19 -10.85 -4.03
CA ASP A 185 24.20 -11.17 -2.60
C ASP A 185 22.77 -11.14 -2.04
N LEU A 186 22.19 -12.32 -1.83
CA LEU A 186 20.86 -12.47 -1.22
C LEU A 186 20.92 -12.73 0.28
N ASN A 187 22.12 -12.80 0.87
CA ASN A 187 22.32 -13.05 2.29
C ASN A 187 22.26 -11.73 3.07
N THR A 188 23.19 -10.82 2.78
CA THR A 188 23.42 -9.60 3.55
C THR A 188 22.19 -8.70 3.63
N PRO A 189 21.45 -8.42 2.52
CA PRO A 189 20.27 -7.57 2.57
C PRO A 189 19.15 -8.18 3.42
N VAL A 190 18.97 -9.50 3.35
CA VAL A 190 17.94 -10.22 4.10
C VAL A 190 18.28 -10.23 5.59
N THR A 191 19.53 -10.53 5.98
CA THR A 191 19.94 -10.50 7.40
C THR A 191 19.87 -9.10 7.99
N ALA A 192 20.23 -8.06 7.23
CA ALA A 192 20.12 -6.68 7.67
C ALA A 192 18.65 -6.25 7.88
N MET A 193 17.76 -6.68 6.97
CA MET A 193 16.32 -6.46 7.13
C MET A 193 15.77 -7.22 8.35
N LEU A 194 16.14 -8.49 8.54
CA LEU A 194 15.72 -9.28 9.72
C LEU A 194 16.16 -8.63 11.02
N ALA A 195 17.39 -8.09 11.09
CA ALA A 195 17.90 -7.43 12.28
C ALA A 195 17.07 -6.18 12.65
N ARG A 196 16.72 -5.36 11.65
CA ARG A 196 15.84 -4.19 11.84
C ARG A 196 14.41 -4.60 12.20
N ALA A 197 13.84 -5.56 11.46
CA ALA A 197 12.50 -6.08 11.68
C ALA A 197 12.34 -6.66 13.09
N LYS A 198 13.34 -7.40 13.57
CA LYS A 198 13.42 -7.93 14.93
C LYS A 198 13.35 -6.83 15.99
N GLY A 199 14.04 -5.71 15.77
CA GLY A 199 14.03 -4.56 16.65
C GLY A 199 12.67 -3.85 16.73
N THR A 200 11.84 -3.96 15.69
CA THR A 200 10.49 -3.37 15.66
C THR A 200 9.40 -4.35 16.13
N SER A 201 9.45 -5.61 15.69
CA SER A 201 8.49 -6.65 16.08
C SER A 201 9.13 -8.03 15.95
N GLN A 202 9.58 -8.58 17.08
CA GLN A 202 10.14 -9.93 17.14
C GLN A 202 9.15 -10.99 16.61
N GLU A 203 7.87 -10.89 16.97
CA GLU A 203 6.84 -11.86 16.55
C GLU A 203 6.68 -11.92 15.03
N ASN A 204 6.57 -10.76 14.37
CA ASN A 204 6.41 -10.72 12.92
C ASN A 204 7.73 -10.99 12.18
N ALA A 205 8.89 -10.62 12.75
CA ALA A 205 10.19 -10.95 12.18
C ALA A 205 10.40 -12.47 12.07
N LEU A 206 9.95 -13.25 13.08
CA LEU A 206 10.01 -14.72 13.05
C LEU A 206 9.20 -15.33 11.89
N LYS A 207 8.17 -14.64 11.40
CA LYS A 207 7.30 -15.10 10.30
C LYS A 207 7.90 -14.85 8.91
N ILE A 208 8.95 -14.03 8.80
CA ILE A 208 9.62 -13.74 7.52
C ILE A 208 10.40 -14.98 7.03
N LEU A 209 11.13 -15.64 7.92
CA LEU A 209 11.80 -16.94 7.70
C LEU A 209 11.33 -17.93 8.79
N PRO A 210 10.14 -18.54 8.63
CA PRO A 210 9.48 -19.32 9.70
C PRO A 210 10.28 -20.54 10.16
N ASP A 211 10.94 -21.24 9.25
CA ASP A 211 11.73 -22.45 9.52
C ASP A 211 13.24 -22.21 9.46
N ARG A 212 13.65 -20.93 9.44
CA ARG A 212 15.02 -20.43 9.25
C ARG A 212 15.62 -20.63 7.86
N VAL A 213 14.97 -21.37 6.95
CA VAL A 213 15.52 -21.73 5.64
C VAL A 213 14.73 -21.10 4.50
N HIS A 214 13.41 -21.28 4.51
CA HIS A 214 12.51 -20.92 3.43
C HIS A 214 11.80 -19.60 3.77
N PRO A 215 12.15 -18.48 3.11
CA PRO A 215 11.46 -17.24 3.35
C PRO A 215 9.99 -17.30 2.90
N GLY A 216 9.13 -16.55 3.59
CA GLY A 216 7.81 -16.20 3.08
C GLY A 216 7.88 -15.11 2.01
N PRO A 217 6.74 -14.66 1.46
CA PRO A 217 6.69 -13.64 0.40
C PRO A 217 7.48 -12.37 0.72
N SER A 218 7.47 -11.92 1.98
CA SER A 218 8.19 -10.71 2.42
C SER A 218 9.72 -10.85 2.34
N GLY A 219 10.27 -12.00 2.72
CA GLY A 219 11.71 -12.27 2.57
C GLY A 219 12.11 -12.43 1.10
N HIS A 220 11.27 -13.10 0.31
CA HIS A 220 11.46 -13.25 -1.14
C HIS A 220 11.42 -11.92 -1.89
N LEU A 221 10.64 -10.94 -1.43
CA LEU A 221 10.64 -9.60 -2.00
C LEU A 221 12.02 -8.93 -1.83
N ILE A 222 12.66 -9.07 -0.66
CA ILE A 222 14.00 -8.52 -0.41
C ILE A 222 15.07 -9.26 -1.22
N MET A 223 14.92 -10.57 -1.38
CA MET A 223 15.78 -11.37 -2.27
C MET A 223 15.67 -10.92 -3.74
N ALA A 224 14.44 -10.72 -4.23
CA ALA A 224 14.19 -10.20 -5.57
C ALA A 224 14.82 -8.81 -5.74
N ALA A 225 14.67 -7.93 -4.75
CA ALA A 225 15.29 -6.61 -4.75
C ALA A 225 16.82 -6.70 -4.82
N ALA A 226 17.46 -7.61 -4.07
CA ALA A 226 18.90 -7.80 -4.11
C ALA A 226 19.39 -8.23 -5.51
N LEU A 227 18.69 -9.17 -6.15
CA LEU A 227 19.02 -9.60 -7.52
C LEU A 227 18.81 -8.47 -8.54
N LEU A 228 17.70 -7.73 -8.45
CA LEU A 228 17.42 -6.59 -9.32
C LEU A 228 18.49 -5.50 -9.19
N LYS A 229 18.94 -5.19 -7.97
CA LYS A 229 20.04 -4.24 -7.75
C LYS A 229 21.37 -4.74 -8.31
N ALA A 230 21.69 -6.03 -8.16
CA ALA A 230 22.89 -6.63 -8.76
C ALA A 230 22.87 -6.53 -10.30
N TRP A 231 21.67 -6.50 -10.89
CA TRP A 231 21.46 -6.27 -12.31
C TRP A 231 21.34 -4.80 -12.70
N ASN A 232 21.54 -3.85 -11.78
CA ASN A 232 21.39 -2.40 -11.97
C ASN A 232 19.98 -1.99 -12.41
N ALA A 233 18.94 -2.59 -11.82
CA ALA A 233 17.57 -2.19 -12.06
C ALA A 233 17.33 -0.72 -11.63
N PRO A 234 16.60 0.09 -12.43
CA PRO A 234 16.36 1.48 -12.10
C PRO A 234 15.33 1.63 -10.97
N ALA A 235 15.54 2.63 -10.12
CA ALA A 235 14.61 2.97 -9.04
C ALA A 235 13.31 3.62 -9.56
N LEU A 236 13.46 4.50 -10.56
CA LEU A 236 12.41 5.42 -10.99
C LEU A 236 11.30 4.71 -11.78
N VAL A 237 10.05 4.85 -11.31
CA VAL A 237 8.82 4.51 -12.04
C VAL A 237 8.47 5.70 -12.92
N SER A 238 8.27 6.87 -12.30
CA SER A 238 8.05 8.16 -12.95
C SER A 238 8.28 9.29 -11.95
N LYS A 239 8.49 10.50 -12.46
CA LYS A 239 8.49 11.71 -11.63
C LYS A 239 7.78 12.84 -12.34
N VAL A 240 6.84 13.47 -11.63
CA VAL A 240 6.19 14.72 -12.03
C VAL A 240 6.47 15.78 -10.98
N ALA A 241 7.00 16.92 -11.42
CA ALA A 241 7.17 18.10 -10.59
C ALA A 241 6.38 19.29 -11.16
N ILE A 242 5.56 19.91 -10.32
CA ILE A 242 4.72 21.06 -10.66
C ILE A 242 5.05 22.21 -9.71
N ASP A 243 5.17 23.40 -10.28
CA ASP A 243 5.25 24.65 -9.52
C ASP A 243 3.91 25.38 -9.72
N ALA A 244 3.06 25.33 -8.69
CA ALA A 244 1.75 25.97 -8.69
C ALA A 244 1.85 27.50 -8.59
N GLY A 245 2.93 28.02 -7.99
CA GLY A 245 3.17 29.46 -7.88
C GLY A 245 3.48 30.09 -9.23
N SER A 246 4.33 29.43 -10.04
CA SER A 246 4.61 29.86 -11.42
C SER A 246 3.73 29.18 -12.49
N ARG A 247 2.76 28.37 -12.07
CA ARG A 247 1.77 27.68 -12.92
C ARG A 247 2.40 26.90 -14.06
N LYS A 248 3.42 26.09 -13.77
CA LYS A 248 4.15 25.31 -14.78
C LYS A 248 4.46 23.89 -14.33
N LEU A 249 4.58 23.00 -15.31
CA LEU A 249 5.25 21.71 -15.15
C LEU A 249 6.76 21.98 -15.13
N SER A 250 7.42 21.70 -14.00
CA SER A 250 8.87 21.89 -13.86
C SER A 250 9.66 20.67 -14.30
N MET A 251 9.08 19.47 -14.18
CA MET A 251 9.71 18.23 -14.64
C MET A 251 8.69 17.13 -14.93
N ALA A 252 8.97 16.32 -15.95
CA ALA A 252 8.32 15.04 -16.22
C ALA A 252 9.39 14.05 -16.69
N GLU A 253 9.60 12.98 -15.92
CA GLU A 253 10.58 11.94 -16.18
C GLU A 253 9.92 10.56 -16.18
N ASN A 254 10.23 9.74 -17.19
CA ASN A 254 9.59 8.45 -17.47
C ASN A 254 8.05 8.49 -17.54
N THR A 255 7.52 9.66 -17.93
CA THR A 255 6.09 9.95 -18.03
C THR A 255 5.86 11.15 -18.93
N LYS A 256 4.61 11.33 -19.35
CA LYS A 256 4.12 12.56 -19.97
C LYS A 256 3.00 13.15 -19.12
N ALA A 257 3.09 14.43 -18.78
CA ALA A 257 2.04 15.17 -18.08
C ALA A 257 1.50 16.30 -18.97
N ASP A 258 0.25 16.17 -19.40
CA ASP A 258 -0.41 17.08 -20.35
C ASP A 258 -1.65 17.74 -19.73
N GLY A 259 -2.10 18.84 -20.36
CA GLY A 259 -3.38 19.46 -20.02
C GLY A 259 -3.43 20.05 -18.61
N LEU A 260 -2.31 20.56 -18.09
CA LEU A 260 -2.26 21.18 -16.76
C LEU A 260 -3.23 22.36 -16.69
N GLN A 261 -4.10 22.34 -15.68
CA GLN A 261 -5.03 23.41 -15.36
C GLN A 261 -4.79 23.87 -13.92
N PHE A 262 -4.66 25.18 -13.74
CA PHE A 262 -4.44 25.81 -12.44
C PHE A 262 -5.67 26.62 -12.06
N GLY A 263 -6.48 26.05 -11.16
CA GLY A 263 -7.57 26.74 -10.47
C GLY A 263 -7.45 26.52 -8.96
N ARG A 264 -8.59 26.53 -8.26
CA ARG A 264 -8.64 26.06 -6.86
C ARG A 264 -8.20 24.59 -6.76
N THR A 265 -8.62 23.78 -7.71
CA THR A 265 -8.08 22.44 -7.98
C THR A 265 -7.01 22.55 -9.05
N ILE A 266 -5.89 21.85 -8.88
CA ILE A 266 -4.88 21.67 -9.93
C ILE A 266 -5.13 20.31 -10.57
N SER A 267 -5.18 20.22 -11.90
CA SER A 267 -5.42 18.94 -12.58
C SER A 267 -4.59 18.78 -13.84
N TRP A 268 -4.29 17.52 -14.21
CA TRP A 268 -3.54 17.15 -15.40
C TRP A 268 -3.83 15.70 -15.79
N THR A 269 -3.50 15.32 -17.03
CA THR A 269 -3.48 13.91 -17.43
C THR A 269 -2.04 13.43 -17.47
N GLN A 270 -1.76 12.30 -16.82
CA GLN A 270 -0.43 11.70 -16.77
C GLN A 270 -0.44 10.34 -17.47
N SER A 271 0.54 10.13 -18.35
CA SER A 271 0.76 8.88 -19.09
C SER A 271 2.16 8.35 -18.76
N ASP A 272 2.25 7.49 -17.75
CA ASP A 272 3.51 6.87 -17.34
C ASP A 272 4.01 5.87 -18.39
N LEU A 273 5.33 5.69 -18.47
CA LEU A 273 5.94 4.68 -19.35
C LEU A 273 6.19 3.35 -18.63
N ALA A 274 5.99 3.32 -17.32
CA ALA A 274 6.14 2.16 -16.45
C ALA A 274 5.05 2.12 -15.37
N LEU A 275 4.79 0.94 -14.84
CA LEU A 275 3.94 0.74 -13.66
C LEU A 275 4.81 0.57 -12.39
N PRO A 276 4.29 0.93 -11.20
CA PRO A 276 5.00 0.69 -9.95
C PRO A 276 5.18 -0.81 -9.68
N PHE A 277 6.16 -1.16 -8.85
CA PHE A 277 6.29 -2.53 -8.33
C PHE A 277 5.17 -2.77 -7.29
N PRO A 278 4.20 -3.68 -7.53
CA PRO A 278 3.05 -3.84 -6.64
C PRO A 278 3.44 -4.54 -5.33
N VAL A 279 3.69 -3.74 -4.31
CA VAL A 279 3.93 -4.24 -2.95
C VAL A 279 2.66 -4.05 -2.12
N ASP A 280 2.17 -5.11 -1.49
CA ASP A 280 0.98 -5.08 -0.64
C ASP A 280 1.38 -4.83 0.83
N LEU A 281 1.22 -3.58 1.28
CA LEU A 281 1.53 -3.17 2.65
C LEU A 281 0.40 -3.41 3.67
N LYS A 282 -0.71 -4.08 3.30
CA LYS A 282 -1.77 -4.45 4.26
C LYS A 282 -1.37 -5.65 5.11
N ASP A 283 -0.54 -6.54 4.58
CA ASP A 283 0.05 -7.63 5.36
C ASP A 283 1.11 -7.03 6.33
N PRO A 284 0.93 -7.18 7.66
CA PRO A 284 1.86 -6.62 8.64
C PRO A 284 3.28 -7.19 8.53
N VAL A 285 3.45 -8.43 8.07
CA VAL A 285 4.78 -9.04 7.88
C VAL A 285 5.46 -8.47 6.64
N MET A 286 4.70 -8.24 5.55
CA MET A 286 5.19 -7.55 4.36
C MET A 286 5.56 -6.09 4.67
N ALA A 287 4.66 -5.36 5.33
CA ALA A 287 4.91 -3.97 5.73
C ALA A 287 6.15 -3.86 6.61
N LEU A 288 6.33 -4.77 7.58
CA LEU A 288 7.51 -4.80 8.43
C LEU A 288 8.80 -5.00 7.62
N ALA A 289 8.83 -5.95 6.68
CA ALA A 289 10.01 -6.21 5.86
C ALA A 289 10.36 -5.02 4.96
N VAL A 290 9.35 -4.41 4.33
CA VAL A 290 9.51 -3.24 3.46
C VAL A 290 10.04 -2.05 4.25
N ASN A 291 9.42 -1.72 5.39
CA ASN A 291 9.85 -0.63 6.28
C ASN A 291 11.23 -0.89 6.92
N SER A 292 11.64 -2.16 6.98
CA SER A 292 12.98 -2.58 7.44
C SER A 292 13.97 -2.69 6.28
N SER A 293 13.68 -2.13 5.11
CA SER A 293 14.53 -2.19 3.91
C SER A 293 14.55 -0.85 3.17
N ASP A 294 15.31 -0.81 2.08
CA ASP A 294 15.47 0.35 1.18
C ASP A 294 14.75 0.13 -0.17
N ILE A 295 13.85 -0.85 -0.27
CA ILE A 295 13.27 -1.27 -1.56
C ILE A 295 12.47 -0.16 -2.24
N MET A 296 11.72 0.64 -1.48
CA MET A 296 10.93 1.72 -2.04
C MET A 296 11.81 2.81 -2.65
N ASP A 297 12.94 3.11 -2.01
CA ASP A 297 13.88 4.11 -2.47
C ASP A 297 14.75 3.61 -3.62
N THR A 298 15.08 2.31 -3.65
CA THR A 298 16.05 1.77 -4.63
C THR A 298 15.40 1.15 -5.85
N LEU A 299 14.10 0.81 -5.81
CA LEU A 299 13.41 0.11 -6.90
C LEU A 299 12.00 0.63 -7.22
N ASN A 300 11.40 1.50 -6.40
CA ASN A 300 9.98 1.81 -6.55
C ASN A 300 9.62 3.29 -6.30
N GLN A 301 10.27 4.20 -7.01
CA GLN A 301 10.03 5.64 -6.88
C GLN A 301 9.02 6.14 -7.93
N GLN A 302 7.77 6.43 -7.55
CA GLN A 302 6.77 7.13 -8.38
C GLN A 302 6.47 8.50 -7.77
N ILE A 303 7.26 9.52 -8.10
CA ILE A 303 7.33 10.76 -7.32
C ILE A 303 6.39 11.82 -7.87
N LEU A 304 5.49 12.33 -7.02
CA LEU A 304 4.72 13.56 -7.27
C LEU A 304 5.26 14.67 -6.37
N GLN A 305 5.75 15.75 -6.97
CA GLN A 305 6.23 16.93 -6.26
C GLN A 305 5.44 18.17 -6.69
N VAL A 306 4.79 18.85 -5.76
CA VAL A 306 4.03 20.08 -6.06
C VAL A 306 4.37 21.18 -5.07
N SER A 307 4.96 22.26 -5.58
CA SER A 307 5.40 23.43 -4.80
C SER A 307 4.50 24.64 -5.07
N GLY A 308 4.54 25.66 -4.20
CA GLY A 308 3.79 26.90 -4.40
C GLY A 308 2.27 26.78 -4.23
N LEU A 309 1.81 25.75 -3.52
CA LEU A 309 0.40 25.56 -3.18
C LEU A 309 -0.08 26.62 -2.18
N SER A 310 -1.32 27.10 -2.34
CA SER A 310 -1.88 28.19 -1.53
C SER A 310 -2.48 27.71 -0.20
N GLU A 311 -3.05 26.49 -0.19
CA GLU A 311 -3.68 25.91 1.00
C GLU A 311 -2.71 25.03 1.77
N SER A 312 -2.99 24.78 3.05
CA SER A 312 -2.10 23.98 3.91
C SER A 312 -2.16 22.47 3.59
N ARG A 313 -3.24 21.99 2.98
CA ARG A 313 -3.49 20.56 2.69
C ARG A 313 -4.26 20.36 1.39
N TYR A 314 -3.95 19.26 0.71
CA TYR A 314 -4.60 18.84 -0.53
C TYR A 314 -4.87 17.34 -0.54
N THR A 315 -6.04 16.96 -1.05
CA THR A 315 -6.39 15.59 -1.42
C THR A 315 -6.00 15.33 -2.88
N LEU A 316 -5.22 14.27 -3.09
CA LEU A 316 -4.93 13.69 -4.39
C LEU A 316 -6.07 12.78 -4.83
N ARG A 317 -6.64 13.05 -6.00
CA ARG A 317 -7.54 12.15 -6.73
C ARG A 317 -6.89 11.69 -8.03
N ILE A 318 -7.14 10.44 -8.40
CA ILE A 318 -6.72 9.84 -9.66
C ILE A 318 -7.93 9.10 -10.25
N ASP A 319 -8.34 9.46 -11.47
CA ASP A 319 -9.55 8.96 -12.14
C ASP A 319 -10.81 9.08 -11.26
N ASP A 320 -11.04 10.28 -10.74
CA ASP A 320 -12.11 10.61 -9.79
C ASP A 320 -12.05 9.86 -8.45
N GLN A 321 -11.10 8.93 -8.25
CA GLN A 321 -10.92 8.21 -6.99
C GLN A 321 -9.97 8.97 -6.08
N GLU A 322 -10.40 9.19 -4.84
CA GLU A 322 -9.52 9.69 -3.79
C GLU A 322 -8.43 8.67 -3.45
N VAL A 323 -7.19 9.13 -3.43
CA VAL A 323 -6.01 8.29 -3.15
C VAL A 323 -5.47 8.56 -1.75
N ALA A 324 -5.19 9.83 -1.43
CA ALA A 324 -4.62 10.25 -0.15
C ALA A 324 -4.67 11.78 0.01
N SER A 325 -4.58 12.26 1.26
CA SER A 325 -4.46 13.69 1.58
C SER A 325 -3.09 14.02 2.19
N PHE A 326 -2.47 15.09 1.70
CA PHE A 326 -1.12 15.49 2.07
C PHE A 326 -1.08 16.94 2.58
N PRO A 327 -0.21 17.25 3.57
CA PRO A 327 0.25 18.61 3.78
C PRO A 327 0.91 19.16 2.50
N ALA A 328 0.68 20.43 2.19
CA ALA A 328 1.33 21.09 1.05
C ALA A 328 2.87 21.05 1.15
N ALA A 329 3.42 21.14 2.36
CA ALA A 329 4.86 21.00 2.61
C ALA A 329 5.42 19.60 2.28
N GLU A 330 4.59 18.55 2.38
CA GLU A 330 4.99 17.20 1.99
C GLU A 330 4.99 17.06 0.47
N LEU A 331 3.95 17.54 -0.20
CA LEU A 331 3.90 17.62 -1.67
C LEU A 331 5.08 18.43 -2.22
N ALA A 332 5.47 19.53 -1.57
CA ALA A 332 6.61 20.34 -2.01
C ALA A 332 7.95 19.60 -1.92
N ARG A 333 8.12 18.69 -0.95
CA ARG A 333 9.30 17.79 -0.85
C ARG A 333 9.24 16.65 -1.86
N GLY A 334 8.03 16.21 -2.22
CA GLY A 334 7.78 15.10 -3.11
C GLY A 334 7.29 13.87 -2.33
N VAL A 335 6.18 13.30 -2.78
CA VAL A 335 5.59 12.08 -2.21
C VAL A 335 5.76 10.92 -3.18
N ASN A 336 6.03 9.73 -2.66
CA ASN A 336 6.14 8.51 -3.47
C ASN A 336 4.78 7.81 -3.57
N LEU A 337 4.10 7.98 -4.71
CA LEU A 337 2.79 7.40 -5.01
C LEU A 337 2.81 5.87 -5.09
N ALA A 338 3.97 5.25 -5.30
CA ALA A 338 4.09 3.79 -5.34
C ALA A 338 3.81 3.12 -3.98
N THR A 339 3.78 3.91 -2.89
CA THR A 339 3.39 3.46 -1.55
C THR A 339 1.86 3.41 -1.34
N LEU A 340 1.08 3.93 -2.29
CA LEU A 340 -0.36 4.14 -2.17
C LEU A 340 -1.15 3.19 -3.08
N ARG A 341 -2.43 3.00 -2.78
CA ARG A 341 -3.36 2.20 -3.61
C ARG A 341 -3.91 3.02 -4.78
N THR A 342 -3.03 3.43 -5.69
CA THR A 342 -3.40 4.14 -6.92
C THR A 342 -4.02 3.18 -7.96
N PRO A 343 -4.72 3.70 -8.99
CA PRO A 343 -5.11 2.90 -10.16
C PRO A 343 -3.94 2.19 -10.84
N MET A 344 -2.77 2.84 -10.91
CA MET A 344 -1.55 2.25 -11.47
C MET A 344 -1.04 1.08 -10.60
N TRP A 345 -1.07 1.22 -9.27
CA TRP A 345 -0.74 0.12 -8.35
C TRP A 345 -1.72 -1.05 -8.50
N ALA A 346 -3.02 -0.76 -8.67
CA ALA A 346 -4.04 -1.79 -8.88
C ALA A 346 -3.82 -2.54 -10.20
N GLN A 347 -3.50 -1.82 -11.28
CA GLN A 347 -3.15 -2.42 -12.57
C GLN A 347 -1.90 -3.32 -12.43
N ALA A 348 -0.84 -2.80 -11.79
CA ALA A 348 0.40 -3.56 -11.57
C ALA A 348 0.16 -4.83 -10.73
N SER A 349 -0.73 -4.76 -9.74
CA SER A 349 -1.10 -5.91 -8.91
C SER A 349 -1.83 -6.99 -9.69
N GLN A 350 -2.64 -6.62 -10.68
CA GLN A 350 -3.25 -7.59 -11.58
C GLN A 350 -2.21 -8.23 -12.53
N VAL A 351 -1.18 -7.49 -12.96
CA VAL A 351 -0.03 -8.05 -13.67
C VAL A 351 0.65 -9.11 -12.81
N HIS A 352 0.98 -8.79 -11.55
CA HIS A 352 1.56 -9.74 -10.61
C HIS A 352 0.70 -11.00 -10.41
N ALA A 353 -0.62 -10.84 -10.31
CA ALA A 353 -1.54 -11.97 -10.19
C ALA A 353 -1.53 -12.87 -11.42
N LEU A 354 -1.38 -12.31 -12.63
CA LEU A 354 -1.18 -13.10 -13.85
C LEU A 354 0.21 -13.75 -13.87
N THR A 355 1.25 -13.08 -13.37
CA THR A 355 2.60 -13.65 -13.20
C THR A 355 2.57 -14.93 -12.37
N LEU A 356 1.92 -14.87 -11.21
CA LEU A 356 1.74 -16.04 -10.34
C LEU A 356 0.99 -17.17 -11.04
N LYS A 357 -0.09 -16.84 -11.78
CA LYS A 357 -0.94 -17.84 -12.44
C LYS A 357 -0.20 -18.58 -13.55
N HIS A 358 0.50 -17.87 -14.44
CA HIS A 358 1.22 -18.52 -15.53
C HIS A 358 2.38 -19.36 -14.98
N GLY A 359 3.10 -18.87 -13.95
CA GLY A 359 4.11 -19.67 -13.24
C GLY A 359 3.56 -20.96 -12.60
N VAL A 360 2.30 -20.97 -12.16
CA VAL A 360 1.60 -22.19 -11.69
C VAL A 360 1.25 -23.13 -12.84
N VAL A 361 0.78 -22.60 -13.98
CA VAL A 361 0.49 -23.42 -15.18
C VAL A 361 1.77 -24.08 -15.69
N HIS A 362 2.85 -23.31 -15.85
CA HIS A 362 4.16 -23.83 -16.26
C HIS A 362 4.67 -24.92 -15.31
N GLN A 363 4.61 -24.70 -14.00
CA GLN A 363 4.99 -25.71 -13.02
C GLN A 363 4.12 -26.97 -13.11
N THR A 364 2.82 -26.82 -13.29
CA THR A 364 1.91 -27.98 -13.44
C THR A 364 2.28 -28.80 -14.66
N ARG A 365 2.55 -28.12 -15.79
CA ARG A 365 2.98 -28.72 -17.05
C ARG A 365 4.28 -29.49 -16.88
N TRP A 366 5.31 -28.86 -16.34
CA TRP A 366 6.65 -29.43 -16.23
C TRP A 366 6.79 -30.38 -15.03
N ARG A 367 6.56 -29.88 -13.81
CA ARG A 367 6.88 -30.57 -12.55
C ARG A 367 5.87 -31.65 -12.16
N THR A 368 4.59 -31.43 -12.47
CA THR A 368 3.49 -32.32 -12.03
C THR A 368 3.14 -33.37 -13.08
N LEU A 369 3.23 -33.03 -14.37
CA LEU A 369 2.87 -33.95 -15.46
C LEU A 369 4.08 -34.48 -16.20
N GLN A 370 4.85 -33.62 -16.87
CA GLN A 370 5.91 -34.07 -17.77
C GLN A 370 6.95 -34.95 -17.07
N VAL A 371 7.52 -34.48 -15.95
CA VAL A 371 8.59 -35.20 -15.26
C VAL A 371 8.09 -36.51 -14.64
N PRO A 372 6.98 -36.53 -13.86
CA PRO A 372 6.52 -37.78 -13.24
C PRO A 372 6.02 -38.84 -14.22
N LEU A 373 5.63 -38.46 -15.45
CA LEU A 373 5.09 -39.36 -16.47
C LEU A 373 6.07 -39.65 -17.62
N GLU A 374 7.36 -39.29 -17.46
CA GLU A 374 8.35 -39.36 -18.53
C GLU A 374 8.61 -40.81 -19.01
N PHE A 375 8.30 -41.81 -18.20
CA PHE A 375 8.50 -43.23 -18.51
C PHE A 375 7.23 -43.92 -19.01
N GLU A 376 6.06 -43.57 -18.47
CA GLU A 376 4.77 -44.15 -18.84
C GLU A 376 4.30 -43.68 -20.20
N LYS A 377 4.56 -42.41 -20.54
CA LYS A 377 4.21 -41.76 -21.83
C LYS A 377 2.82 -42.13 -22.35
N PRO A 378 1.74 -41.93 -21.57
CA PRO A 378 0.40 -42.22 -22.06
C PRO A 378 0.08 -41.37 -23.29
N GLN A 379 -0.72 -41.90 -24.21
CA GLN A 379 -1.04 -41.24 -25.49
C GLN A 379 -1.64 -39.83 -25.31
N THR A 380 -2.27 -39.56 -24.17
CA THR A 380 -2.89 -38.28 -23.82
C THR A 380 -1.94 -37.27 -23.17
N LEU A 381 -0.69 -37.64 -22.85
CA LEU A 381 0.27 -36.74 -22.19
C LEU A 381 0.62 -35.55 -23.07
N GLU A 382 1.11 -35.79 -24.29
CA GLU A 382 1.51 -34.71 -25.20
C GLU A 382 0.36 -33.73 -25.51
N PRO A 383 -0.87 -34.17 -25.83
CA PRO A 383 -2.02 -33.27 -25.93
C PRO A 383 -2.26 -32.43 -24.66
N ALA A 384 -2.12 -33.01 -23.47
CA ALA A 384 -2.30 -32.29 -22.21
C ALA A 384 -1.19 -31.25 -21.97
N LEU A 385 0.07 -31.59 -22.26
CA LEU A 385 1.19 -30.65 -22.17
C LEU A 385 1.02 -29.47 -23.13
N ASN A 386 0.63 -29.74 -24.39
CA ASN A 386 0.37 -28.70 -25.39
C ASN A 386 -0.80 -27.77 -25.00
N ALA A 387 -1.84 -28.30 -24.36
CA ALA A 387 -2.95 -27.50 -23.85
C ALA A 387 -2.49 -26.56 -22.72
N LEU A 388 -1.64 -27.04 -21.81
CA LEU A 388 -1.07 -26.19 -20.75
C LEU A 388 -0.11 -25.14 -21.32
N ASP A 389 0.71 -25.48 -22.32
CA ASP A 389 1.58 -24.51 -23.01
C ASP A 389 0.76 -23.40 -23.68
N SER A 390 -0.39 -23.76 -24.28
CA SER A 390 -1.31 -22.78 -24.89
C SER A 390 -1.97 -21.88 -23.83
N LEU A 391 -2.38 -22.45 -22.69
CA LEU A 391 -2.95 -21.70 -21.57
C LEU A 391 -1.93 -20.73 -20.96
N ASP A 392 -0.68 -21.18 -20.79
CA ASP A 392 0.42 -20.35 -20.29
C ASP A 392 0.66 -19.15 -21.22
N ALA A 393 0.73 -19.39 -22.53
CA ALA A 393 0.87 -18.35 -23.54
C ALA A 393 -0.29 -17.32 -23.51
N GLU A 394 -1.53 -17.77 -23.31
CA GLU A 394 -2.69 -16.87 -23.18
C GLU A 394 -2.58 -15.97 -21.94
N LEU A 395 -2.16 -16.55 -20.80
CA LEU A 395 -1.96 -15.79 -19.56
C LEU A 395 -0.82 -14.78 -19.68
N ILE A 396 0.29 -15.15 -20.32
CA ILE A 396 1.40 -14.24 -20.62
C ILE A 396 0.93 -13.12 -21.54
N GLN A 397 0.16 -13.42 -22.59
CA GLN A 397 -0.38 -12.38 -23.47
C GLN A 397 -1.27 -11.38 -22.71
N LYS A 398 -2.16 -11.87 -21.84
CA LYS A 398 -2.98 -11.02 -20.96
C LYS A 398 -2.13 -10.18 -20.03
N GLN A 399 -1.10 -10.77 -19.41
CA GLN A 399 -0.14 -10.08 -18.55
C GLN A 399 0.54 -8.92 -19.29
N ARG A 400 1.04 -9.16 -20.51
CA ARG A 400 1.75 -8.14 -21.31
C ARG A 400 0.83 -7.04 -21.82
N VAL A 401 -0.41 -7.35 -22.19
CA VAL A 401 -1.41 -6.32 -22.50
C VAL A 401 -1.71 -5.46 -21.28
N LEU A 402 -1.87 -6.10 -20.12
CA LEU A 402 -2.19 -5.42 -18.87
C LEU A 402 -1.01 -4.63 -18.30
N ALA A 403 0.23 -4.99 -18.62
CA ALA A 403 1.43 -4.28 -18.18
C ALA A 403 1.63 -2.92 -18.86
N LYS A 404 0.97 -2.66 -20.00
CA LYS A 404 1.03 -1.38 -20.69
C LYS A 404 0.32 -0.30 -19.86
N PRO A 405 1.03 0.74 -19.36
CA PRO A 405 0.41 1.78 -18.56
C PRO A 405 -0.69 2.51 -19.32
N ARG A 406 -1.68 3.01 -18.59
CA ARG A 406 -2.80 3.78 -19.14
C ARG A 406 -2.67 5.25 -18.71
N PRO A 407 -3.15 6.21 -19.53
CA PRO A 407 -3.30 7.58 -19.08
C PRO A 407 -4.31 7.66 -17.92
N HIS A 408 -3.99 8.46 -16.91
CA HIS A 408 -4.85 8.70 -15.76
C HIS A 408 -5.05 10.21 -15.55
N ARG A 409 -6.23 10.61 -15.06
CA ARG A 409 -6.54 12.00 -14.72
C ARG A 409 -6.18 12.24 -13.25
N PHE A 410 -5.27 13.17 -13.00
CA PHE A 410 -4.84 13.56 -11.67
C PHE A 410 -5.48 14.89 -11.27
N GLU A 411 -5.83 15.00 -9.99
CA GLU A 411 -6.33 16.23 -9.39
C GLU A 411 -5.78 16.41 -7.97
N LEU A 412 -5.38 17.64 -7.65
CA LEU A 412 -5.10 18.09 -6.29
C LEU A 412 -6.20 19.05 -5.86
N VAL A 413 -7.08 18.58 -4.98
CA VAL A 413 -8.22 19.32 -4.44
C VAL A 413 -7.85 19.84 -3.05
N PRO A 414 -8.05 21.13 -2.73
CA PRO A 414 -7.76 21.62 -1.39
C PRO A 414 -8.64 20.98 -0.30
N GLY A 415 -8.07 20.71 0.88
CA GLY A 415 -8.78 20.17 2.05
C GLY A 415 -8.47 18.71 2.38
N GLU A 416 -9.21 18.14 3.35
CA GLU A 416 -9.22 16.72 3.70
C GLU A 416 -10.54 16.05 3.28
N SER A 417 -10.50 14.76 3.01
CA SER A 417 -11.62 14.05 2.40
C SER A 417 -12.09 12.78 3.15
N ALA A 418 -11.30 12.30 4.12
CA ALA A 418 -11.65 11.21 5.01
C ALA A 418 -12.15 11.69 6.38
N PHE A 419 -13.12 10.96 6.96
CA PHE A 419 -13.55 11.15 8.34
C PHE A 419 -12.47 10.64 9.31
N LYS A 420 -12.11 11.46 10.30
CA LYS A 420 -11.22 11.11 11.41
C LYS A 420 -12.03 10.80 12.65
N ALA A 421 -11.78 9.66 13.29
CA ALA A 421 -12.38 9.35 14.57
C ALA A 421 -12.06 10.43 15.60
N ILE A 422 -13.10 10.98 16.24
CA ILE A 422 -12.98 11.96 17.34
C ILE A 422 -13.36 11.35 18.68
N PHE A 423 -13.87 10.12 18.68
CA PHE A 423 -14.03 9.29 19.87
C PHE A 423 -13.24 8.00 19.69
N ASN A 424 -12.45 7.63 20.69
CA ASN A 424 -11.51 6.50 20.62
C ASN A 424 -12.13 5.14 20.98
N GLY A 425 -13.39 5.11 21.44
CA GLY A 425 -14.09 3.88 21.84
C GLY A 425 -13.76 3.38 23.24
N THR A 426 -12.78 3.98 23.94
CA THR A 426 -12.26 3.49 25.22
C THR A 426 -12.45 4.47 26.38
N ASP A 427 -12.34 5.77 26.14
CA ASP A 427 -12.49 6.82 27.15
C ASP A 427 -12.91 8.15 26.51
N LEU A 428 -13.03 9.20 27.34
CA LEU A 428 -13.45 10.54 26.91
C LEU A 428 -12.28 11.44 26.50
N SER A 429 -11.11 10.90 26.18
CA SER A 429 -9.99 11.72 25.70
C SER A 429 -10.40 12.51 24.45
N GLY A 430 -10.17 13.84 24.48
CA GLY A 430 -10.63 14.75 23.43
C GLY A 430 -12.03 15.31 23.66
N TRP A 431 -12.66 15.01 24.80
CA TRP A 431 -13.98 15.49 25.20
C TRP A 431 -14.00 15.97 26.66
N HIS A 432 -14.88 16.93 26.96
CA HIS A 432 -15.12 17.41 28.31
C HIS A 432 -16.59 17.73 28.56
N ILE A 433 -17.01 17.63 29.82
CA ILE A 433 -18.37 18.01 30.26
C ILE A 433 -18.41 19.53 30.40
N SER A 434 -19.36 20.18 29.74
CA SER A 434 -19.58 21.62 29.93
C SER A 434 -19.99 21.91 31.37
N GLN A 435 -19.33 22.90 31.98
CA GLN A 435 -19.62 23.31 33.36
C GLN A 435 -20.63 24.46 33.46
N VAL A 436 -21.00 25.08 32.34
CA VAL A 436 -21.81 26.33 32.32
C VAL A 436 -23.02 26.28 31.39
N ASN A 437 -23.24 25.17 30.67
CA ASN A 437 -24.45 24.98 29.88
C ASN A 437 -25.70 24.91 30.78
N HIS A 438 -26.85 25.20 30.18
CA HIS A 438 -28.11 25.32 30.92
C HIS A 438 -28.87 23.99 31.12
N HIS A 439 -28.48 22.89 30.48
CA HIS A 439 -29.11 21.56 30.70
C HIS A 439 -28.64 20.89 31.99
N GLY A 440 -27.54 21.39 32.57
CA GLY A 440 -26.95 20.87 33.80
C GLY A 440 -25.53 20.35 33.58
N LYS A 441 -25.02 19.64 34.58
CA LYS A 441 -23.66 19.09 34.59
C LYS A 441 -23.63 17.67 35.13
N THR A 442 -24.59 16.84 34.68
CA THR A 442 -24.61 15.41 34.99
C THR A 442 -23.21 14.82 34.78
N GLN A 443 -22.74 14.08 35.78
CA GLN A 443 -21.47 13.36 35.71
C GLN A 443 -21.68 11.92 35.20
N GLU A 444 -22.92 11.52 34.90
CA GLU A 444 -23.26 10.19 34.42
C GLU A 444 -23.03 10.04 32.90
N TRP A 445 -21.77 10.25 32.52
CA TRP A 445 -21.19 9.91 31.22
C TRP A 445 -20.25 8.72 31.40
N LYS A 446 -20.55 7.60 30.74
CA LYS A 446 -19.78 6.36 30.88
C LYS A 446 -19.48 5.77 29.52
N ILE A 447 -18.38 5.03 29.41
CA ILE A 447 -18.14 4.18 28.24
C ILE A 447 -18.73 2.80 28.52
N GLU A 448 -19.77 2.43 27.77
CA GLU A 448 -20.39 1.11 27.84
C GLU A 448 -20.28 0.42 26.49
N LYS A 449 -19.56 -0.71 26.45
CA LYS A 449 -19.45 -1.60 25.27
C LYS A 449 -19.02 -0.92 23.96
N ASP A 450 -18.12 0.06 24.02
CA ASP A 450 -17.63 0.90 22.89
C ASP A 450 -18.37 2.23 22.65
N ALA A 451 -19.40 2.55 23.44
CA ALA A 451 -20.21 3.74 23.25
C ALA A 451 -20.12 4.72 24.43
N ILE A 452 -20.13 6.02 24.12
CA ILE A 452 -20.43 7.07 25.09
C ILE A 452 -21.91 6.94 25.47
N THR A 453 -22.17 6.63 26.73
CA THR A 453 -23.52 6.50 27.30
C THR A 453 -23.76 7.65 28.28
N GLY A 454 -24.81 8.44 28.04
CA GLY A 454 -25.24 9.54 28.91
C GLY A 454 -26.61 9.27 29.54
N THR A 455 -26.77 9.64 30.82
CA THR A 455 -28.06 9.68 31.53
C THR A 455 -28.11 10.86 32.52
N GLN A 456 -29.31 11.20 32.97
CA GLN A 456 -29.49 12.06 34.13
C GLN A 456 -29.01 11.31 35.39
N ASP A 457 -28.18 11.95 36.22
CA ASP A 457 -27.72 11.44 37.52
C ASP A 457 -28.81 11.54 38.60
N LYS A 458 -29.68 12.54 38.47
CA LYS A 458 -30.93 12.72 39.19
C LYS A 458 -31.97 13.35 38.26
N PRO A 459 -33.28 13.11 38.48
CA PRO A 459 -34.32 13.63 37.61
C PRO A 459 -34.17 15.13 37.33
N GLY A 460 -34.19 15.48 36.05
CA GLY A 460 -34.07 16.87 35.59
C GLY A 460 -32.63 17.39 35.45
N HIS A 461 -31.61 16.66 35.87
CA HIS A 461 -30.22 17.10 35.79
C HIS A 461 -29.52 16.44 34.60
N GLY A 462 -29.48 17.15 33.47
CA GLY A 462 -28.82 16.74 32.24
C GLY A 462 -27.44 17.36 32.08
N GLY A 463 -26.99 17.53 30.83
CA GLY A 463 -25.74 18.19 30.48
C GLY A 463 -25.30 17.89 29.04
N ILE A 464 -24.26 18.57 28.58
CA ILE A 464 -23.64 18.31 27.27
C ILE A 464 -22.18 17.89 27.43
N LEU A 465 -21.75 17.02 26.52
CA LEU A 465 -20.36 16.59 26.38
C LEU A 465 -19.82 17.19 25.07
N LEU A 466 -18.77 17.99 25.17
CA LEU A 466 -18.17 18.78 24.09
C LEU A 466 -16.84 18.17 23.65
N THR A 467 -16.51 18.30 22.36
CA THR A 467 -15.14 18.05 21.89
C THR A 467 -14.19 19.15 22.36
N ASP A 468 -12.93 18.83 22.66
CA ASP A 468 -11.90 19.83 23.00
C ASP A 468 -11.54 20.73 21.80
N ARG A 469 -11.69 20.21 20.57
CA ARG A 469 -11.43 20.92 19.32
C ARG A 469 -12.65 21.67 18.82
N LYS A 470 -12.40 22.77 18.10
CA LYS A 470 -13.39 23.53 17.32
C LYS A 470 -13.28 23.23 15.84
N TYR A 471 -14.39 23.35 15.13
CA TYR A 471 -14.53 23.08 13.70
C TYR A 471 -15.35 24.18 13.03
N LYS A 472 -14.91 24.61 11.84
CA LYS A 472 -15.61 25.61 11.00
C LYS A 472 -16.57 24.95 10.03
N ASN A 473 -16.07 24.50 8.89
CA ASN A 473 -16.83 23.72 7.91
C ASN A 473 -16.50 22.26 8.15
N PHE A 474 -17.49 21.42 8.36
CA PHE A 474 -17.25 20.02 8.63
C PHE A 474 -18.47 19.16 8.35
N GLU A 475 -18.19 17.87 8.22
CA GLU A 475 -19.18 16.81 8.28
C GLU A 475 -18.85 15.90 9.46
N VAL A 476 -19.83 15.60 10.29
CA VAL A 476 -19.72 14.65 11.39
C VAL A 476 -20.62 13.47 11.10
N GLN A 477 -20.12 12.27 11.35
CA GLN A 477 -20.91 11.04 11.31
C GLN A 477 -20.78 10.31 12.66
N LEU A 478 -21.86 9.70 13.08
CA LEU A 478 -21.93 8.90 14.30
C LEU A 478 -23.03 7.83 14.20
N GLU A 479 -22.94 6.83 15.05
CA GLU A 479 -24.04 5.93 15.36
C GLU A 479 -24.66 6.30 16.70
N LEU A 480 -25.99 6.23 16.78
CA LEU A 480 -26.73 6.49 18.01
C LEU A 480 -27.82 5.46 18.28
N ASN A 481 -28.05 5.15 19.56
CA ASN A 481 -29.13 4.30 20.04
C ASN A 481 -29.73 4.84 21.35
N PRO A 482 -30.70 5.75 21.24
CA PRO A 482 -31.41 6.31 22.39
C PRO A 482 -32.53 5.39 22.89
N ASP A 483 -32.70 5.32 24.21
CA ASP A 483 -33.92 4.75 24.79
C ASP A 483 -35.13 5.63 24.46
N TYR A 484 -36.29 5.02 24.24
CA TYR A 484 -37.52 5.76 23.94
C TYR A 484 -37.96 6.61 25.14
N GLY A 485 -38.37 7.85 24.88
CA GLY A 485 -38.78 8.82 25.90
C GLY A 485 -37.68 9.78 26.35
N CYS A 486 -36.54 9.81 25.65
CA CYS A 486 -35.40 10.68 25.95
C CYS A 486 -35.20 11.75 24.86
N ASP A 487 -35.03 13.00 25.29
CA ASP A 487 -34.70 14.16 24.46
C ASP A 487 -33.19 14.38 24.38
N SER A 488 -32.67 14.77 23.21
CA SER A 488 -31.23 14.99 23.00
C SER A 488 -30.94 15.78 21.72
N GLY A 489 -29.67 15.99 21.43
CA GLY A 489 -29.21 16.64 20.23
C GLY A 489 -27.75 16.42 19.92
N LEU A 490 -27.42 16.63 18.66
CA LEU A 490 -26.06 16.80 18.16
C LEU A 490 -25.85 18.29 17.85
N PHE A 491 -24.90 18.90 18.54
CA PHE A 491 -24.65 20.34 18.44
C PHE A 491 -23.53 20.59 17.44
N LEU A 492 -23.77 21.53 16.53
CA LEU A 492 -22.86 21.97 15.49
C LEU A 492 -22.40 23.40 15.81
N ARG A 493 -21.08 23.57 15.90
CA ARG A 493 -20.42 24.83 16.27
C ARG A 493 -20.83 25.37 17.66
N ALA A 494 -20.90 24.48 18.65
CA ALA A 494 -21.23 24.84 20.02
C ALA A 494 -20.13 25.67 20.70
N ASN A 495 -20.55 26.60 21.56
CA ASN A 495 -19.67 27.17 22.59
C ASN A 495 -19.83 26.46 23.94
N GLU A 496 -19.06 26.88 24.93
CA GLU A 496 -19.05 26.26 26.28
C GLU A 496 -20.40 26.37 27.01
N LYS A 497 -21.23 27.38 26.68
CA LYS A 497 -22.59 27.56 27.23
C LYS A 497 -23.64 26.68 26.55
N GLY A 498 -23.26 25.96 25.49
CA GLY A 498 -24.16 25.18 24.66
C GLY A 498 -24.95 26.00 23.64
N GLU A 499 -24.56 27.25 23.35
CA GLU A 499 -25.18 28.02 22.27
C GLU A 499 -24.71 27.46 20.92
N ALA A 500 -25.62 26.94 20.08
CA ALA A 500 -25.26 26.19 18.88
C ALA A 500 -26.42 26.06 17.87
N TYR A 501 -26.09 25.67 16.64
CA TYR A 501 -27.07 25.02 15.76
C TYR A 501 -27.17 23.55 16.16
N GLN A 502 -28.36 23.09 16.53
CA GLN A 502 -28.59 21.73 17.01
C GLN A 502 -29.36 20.90 15.98
N VAL A 503 -28.87 19.70 15.73
CA VAL A 503 -29.64 18.63 15.10
C VAL A 503 -30.43 17.91 16.20
N LEU A 504 -31.75 17.90 16.08
CA LEU A 504 -32.67 17.30 17.06
C LEU A 504 -32.53 15.77 17.07
N LEU A 505 -32.58 15.17 18.26
CA LEU A 505 -32.49 13.71 18.50
C LEU A 505 -33.56 13.25 19.50
N ASP A 506 -34.74 13.87 19.45
CA ASP A 506 -35.79 13.72 20.45
C ASP A 506 -36.61 12.44 20.17
N TYR A 507 -36.14 11.30 20.67
CA TYR A 507 -36.81 10.01 20.44
C TYR A 507 -37.96 9.79 21.44
N LEU A 508 -39.02 10.59 21.32
CA LEU A 508 -40.18 10.63 22.23
C LEU A 508 -41.47 11.10 21.53
N ASP A 509 -42.61 11.02 22.22
CA ASP A 509 -43.90 11.51 21.71
C ASP A 509 -43.90 13.02 21.48
N GLY A 510 -44.17 13.43 20.23
CA GLY A 510 -44.08 14.84 19.82
C GLY A 510 -42.64 15.34 19.63
N GLY A 511 -41.65 14.43 19.61
CA GLY A 511 -40.25 14.71 19.32
C GLY A 511 -39.93 14.70 17.82
N ALA A 512 -38.74 15.21 17.49
CA ALA A 512 -38.19 15.24 16.14
C ALA A 512 -36.76 14.70 16.10
N VAL A 513 -36.40 14.02 15.01
CA VAL A 513 -35.03 13.59 14.72
C VAL A 513 -34.56 14.22 13.41
N GLY A 514 -33.31 14.67 13.35
CA GLY A 514 -32.69 15.25 12.15
C GLY A 514 -33.16 16.65 11.79
N GLY A 515 -34.10 17.22 12.55
CA GLY A 515 -34.51 18.61 12.45
C GLY A 515 -33.46 19.58 12.95
N ILE A 516 -33.61 20.86 12.59
CA ILE A 516 -32.70 21.95 13.00
C ILE A 516 -33.37 22.82 14.07
N TYR A 517 -32.64 23.09 15.15
CA TYR A 517 -33.04 23.99 16.21
C TYR A 517 -31.89 24.94 16.57
N GLY A 518 -32.21 26.18 16.92
CA GLY A 518 -31.22 27.15 17.41
C GLY A 518 -31.12 27.07 18.93
N GLU A 519 -30.19 26.26 19.45
CA GLU A 519 -30.06 26.08 20.89
C GLU A 519 -29.50 27.35 21.53
N ARG A 520 -30.34 28.02 22.33
CA ARG A 520 -30.11 29.38 22.87
C ARG A 520 -29.73 30.44 21.83
N LEU A 521 -29.96 30.19 20.54
CA LEU A 521 -29.79 31.18 19.48
C LEU A 521 -31.10 31.96 19.29
N LYS A 522 -30.98 33.23 18.92
CA LYS A 522 -32.14 34.07 18.58
C LYS A 522 -32.45 33.94 17.09
N ASP A 523 -33.73 34.02 16.75
CA ASP A 523 -34.21 34.18 15.36
C ASP A 523 -33.81 33.08 14.36
N VAL A 524 -33.49 31.86 14.84
CA VAL A 524 -33.26 30.68 13.99
C VAL A 524 -34.60 30.06 13.59
N SER A 525 -34.88 30.02 12.29
CA SER A 525 -36.07 29.35 11.74
C SER A 525 -35.84 27.85 11.70
N GLY A 526 -36.31 27.13 12.73
CA GLY A 526 -36.17 25.68 12.84
C GLY A 526 -36.83 24.90 11.69
N TYR A 527 -36.48 23.62 11.57
CA TYR A 527 -37.00 22.72 10.54
C TYR A 527 -37.21 21.32 11.11
N ILE A 528 -38.33 20.67 10.79
CA ILE A 528 -38.64 19.30 11.22
C ILE A 528 -38.94 18.46 9.97
N PRO A 529 -38.12 17.45 9.65
CA PRO A 529 -38.37 16.53 8.55
C PRO A 529 -39.30 15.37 8.94
N ASP A 530 -39.76 14.61 7.95
CA ASP A 530 -40.41 13.31 8.16
C ASP A 530 -39.35 12.24 8.52
N TRP A 531 -38.94 12.26 9.79
CA TRP A 531 -37.88 11.39 10.29
C TRP A 531 -38.37 9.97 10.62
N GLN A 532 -39.67 9.80 10.87
CA GLN A 532 -40.23 8.51 11.29
C GLN A 532 -40.12 7.46 10.18
N ALA A 533 -40.14 7.89 8.91
CA ALA A 533 -39.98 7.02 7.75
C ALA A 533 -38.61 6.33 7.67
N VAL A 534 -37.57 6.90 8.29
CA VAL A 534 -36.18 6.42 8.18
C VAL A 534 -35.60 5.91 9.49
N TRP A 535 -36.28 6.14 10.62
CA TRP A 535 -35.77 5.81 11.95
C TRP A 535 -36.04 4.36 12.37
N LYS A 536 -35.00 3.67 12.82
CA LYS A 536 -35.10 2.30 13.35
C LYS A 536 -35.29 2.34 14.86
N ARG A 537 -36.44 1.87 15.33
CA ARG A 537 -36.82 1.89 16.75
C ARG A 537 -36.07 0.82 17.55
N GLY A 538 -35.42 1.20 18.64
CA GLY A 538 -34.70 0.27 19.53
C GLY A 538 -33.40 -0.29 18.96
N GLU A 539 -32.97 0.22 17.81
CA GLU A 539 -31.75 -0.19 17.11
C GLU A 539 -30.75 0.97 17.01
N TRP A 540 -29.51 0.64 16.64
CA TRP A 540 -28.53 1.64 16.24
C TRP A 540 -28.93 2.27 14.91
N ASN A 541 -28.94 3.60 14.89
CA ASN A 541 -29.14 4.43 13.71
C ASN A 541 -27.83 5.11 13.32
N THR A 542 -27.55 5.27 12.03
CA THR A 542 -26.47 6.15 11.58
C THR A 542 -27.02 7.56 11.40
N LEU A 543 -26.26 8.55 11.85
CA LEU A 543 -26.54 9.96 11.61
C LEU A 543 -25.30 10.64 11.08
N ARG A 544 -25.49 11.42 10.02
CA ARG A 544 -24.47 12.25 9.41
C ARG A 544 -24.99 13.67 9.27
N ALA A 545 -24.22 14.64 9.72
CA ALA A 545 -24.58 16.05 9.62
C ALA A 545 -23.41 16.83 9.01
N ARG A 546 -23.70 17.68 8.03
CA ARG A 546 -22.75 18.61 7.41
C ARG A 546 -23.17 20.03 7.76
N ILE A 547 -22.21 20.85 8.17
CA ILE A 547 -22.38 22.30 8.31
C ILE A 547 -21.25 23.01 7.57
N GLU A 548 -21.61 23.96 6.72
CA GLU A 548 -20.64 24.77 5.99
C GLU A 548 -21.12 26.19 5.74
N GLY A 549 -20.16 27.06 5.40
CA GLY A 549 -20.38 28.48 5.16
C GLY A 549 -20.38 29.31 6.44
N ASP A 550 -20.15 30.62 6.30
CA ASP A 550 -20.28 31.57 7.41
C ASP A 550 -21.77 31.76 7.76
N THR A 551 -22.64 31.95 6.76
CA THR A 551 -24.09 31.71 6.89
C THR A 551 -24.35 30.21 6.75
N PRO A 552 -24.91 29.54 7.78
CA PRO A 552 -24.94 28.08 7.80
C PRO A 552 -25.84 27.44 6.73
N HIS A 553 -25.26 26.49 6.01
CA HIS A 553 -25.97 25.46 5.27
C HIS A 553 -25.78 24.13 6.00
N ILE A 554 -26.87 23.56 6.51
CA ILE A 554 -26.87 22.33 7.29
C ILE A 554 -27.63 21.23 6.54
N GLN A 555 -26.98 20.09 6.36
CA GLN A 555 -27.57 18.90 5.73
C GLN A 555 -27.48 17.73 6.70
N VAL A 556 -28.54 16.93 6.82
CA VAL A 556 -28.59 15.77 7.73
C VAL A 556 -29.09 14.53 6.99
N TRP A 557 -28.38 13.43 7.18
CA TRP A 557 -28.75 12.10 6.74
C TRP A 557 -28.96 11.19 7.95
N VAL A 558 -30.00 10.37 7.90
CA VAL A 558 -30.30 9.33 8.88
C VAL A 558 -30.46 8.02 8.12
N ASN A 559 -29.70 6.99 8.51
CA ASN A 559 -29.66 5.69 7.82
C ASN A 559 -29.49 5.85 6.30
N ASP A 560 -28.51 6.68 5.93
CA ASP A 560 -28.11 7.02 4.55
C ASP A 560 -29.15 7.79 3.71
N VAL A 561 -30.33 8.09 4.28
CA VAL A 561 -31.35 8.91 3.63
C VAL A 561 -31.18 10.37 4.05
N GLN A 562 -31.03 11.28 3.09
CA GLN A 562 -31.02 12.70 3.39
C GLN A 562 -32.43 13.13 3.79
N ILE A 563 -32.60 13.61 5.02
CA ILE A 563 -33.90 14.08 5.51
C ILE A 563 -33.93 15.58 5.74
N THR A 564 -32.76 16.24 5.83
CA THR A 564 -32.67 17.69 5.99
C THR A 564 -31.68 18.29 5.02
N ASP A 565 -32.08 19.38 4.37
CA ASP A 565 -31.24 20.31 3.63
C ASP A 565 -31.73 21.73 3.93
N TRP A 566 -31.10 22.37 4.90
CA TRP A 566 -31.57 23.60 5.52
C TRP A 566 -30.53 24.70 5.37
N ARG A 567 -30.97 25.89 4.97
CA ARG A 567 -30.13 27.08 4.85
C ARG A 567 -30.67 28.19 5.70
N ASP A 568 -29.79 28.78 6.50
CA ASP A 568 -30.10 30.02 7.19
C ASP A 568 -29.97 31.22 6.25
N THR A 569 -30.48 32.37 6.70
CA THR A 569 -30.32 33.66 6.02
C THR A 569 -29.14 34.46 6.56
N GLN A 570 -28.71 34.18 7.79
CA GLN A 570 -27.56 34.81 8.43
C GLN A 570 -26.92 33.87 9.47
N ASN A 571 -25.76 34.24 10.00
CA ASN A 571 -25.17 33.56 11.14
C ASN A 571 -25.73 34.12 12.45
N HIS A 572 -26.27 33.25 13.33
CA HIS A 572 -26.80 33.65 14.63
C HIS A 572 -25.93 33.22 15.81
N LEU A 573 -24.75 32.63 15.56
CA LEU A 573 -23.83 32.29 16.64
C LEU A 573 -23.35 33.55 17.38
N PRO A 574 -23.17 33.49 18.71
CA PRO A 574 -22.63 34.60 19.48
C PRO A 574 -21.30 35.11 18.93
N ASP A 575 -21.07 36.42 19.04
CA ASP A 575 -19.85 37.11 18.61
C ASP A 575 -19.50 36.91 17.12
N ASN A 576 -20.49 36.58 16.28
CA ASN A 576 -20.31 36.20 14.87
C ASN A 576 -19.29 35.06 14.69
N ALA A 577 -19.19 34.15 15.67
CA ALA A 577 -18.32 32.99 15.57
C ALA A 577 -18.70 32.16 14.33
N SER A 578 -17.71 31.68 13.58
CA SER A 578 -17.91 30.79 12.43
C SER A 578 -17.43 29.36 12.68
N GLU A 579 -16.87 29.10 13.86
CA GLU A 579 -16.40 27.79 14.31
C GLU A 579 -16.85 27.51 15.74
N GLY A 580 -16.93 26.23 16.10
CA GLY A 580 -17.21 25.82 17.47
C GLY A 580 -17.06 24.31 17.65
N MET A 581 -17.33 23.83 18.85
CA MET A 581 -17.20 22.42 19.22
C MET A 581 -18.35 21.58 18.66
N ILE A 582 -18.16 20.26 18.62
CA ILE A 582 -19.26 19.30 18.43
C ILE A 582 -19.71 18.86 19.82
N ALA A 583 -21.02 18.77 20.07
CA ALA A 583 -21.54 18.30 21.36
C ALA A 583 -22.61 17.22 21.21
N VAL A 584 -22.70 16.32 22.19
CA VAL A 584 -23.83 15.41 22.39
C VAL A 584 -24.51 15.70 23.72
N GLN A 585 -25.82 15.48 23.81
CA GLN A 585 -26.65 15.99 24.91
C GLN A 585 -27.37 14.89 25.69
N VAL A 586 -27.43 15.06 27.01
CA VAL A 586 -28.49 14.52 27.87
C VAL A 586 -29.38 15.70 28.24
N HIS A 587 -30.63 15.71 27.78
CA HIS A 587 -31.51 16.86 27.98
C HIS A 587 -31.83 17.07 29.48
N GLY A 588 -31.72 18.32 29.95
CA GLY A 588 -32.09 18.73 31.31
C GLY A 588 -33.60 18.93 31.46
N GLY A 589 -34.16 18.63 32.63
CA GLY A 589 -35.60 18.71 32.88
C GLY A 589 -36.35 17.41 32.60
N ASN A 590 -37.66 17.51 32.35
CA ASN A 590 -38.58 16.37 32.47
C ASN A 590 -38.83 15.58 31.16
N ARG A 591 -38.20 15.98 30.04
CA ARG A 591 -38.28 15.26 28.76
C ARG A 591 -37.25 14.12 28.70
N TRP A 592 -37.21 13.32 29.75
CA TRP A 592 -36.28 12.20 29.92
C TRP A 592 -36.90 11.16 30.85
N VAL A 593 -37.01 9.91 30.40
CA VAL A 593 -37.54 8.83 31.25
C VAL A 593 -36.51 8.43 32.32
N PRO A 594 -36.93 8.16 33.57
CA PRO A 594 -36.00 7.76 34.63
C PRO A 594 -35.13 6.56 34.24
N GLY A 595 -33.80 6.73 34.29
CA GLY A 595 -32.83 5.70 33.94
C GLY A 595 -32.65 5.46 32.44
N GLY A 596 -33.36 6.19 31.57
CA GLY A 596 -33.16 6.15 30.12
C GLY A 596 -31.76 6.64 29.74
N LYS A 597 -31.22 6.10 28.66
CA LYS A 597 -29.85 6.35 28.20
C LYS A 597 -29.84 6.78 26.74
N HIS A 598 -28.92 7.70 26.43
CA HIS A 598 -28.47 7.92 25.05
C HIS A 598 -27.08 7.33 24.86
N ARG A 599 -26.86 6.68 23.72
CA ARG A 599 -25.63 5.97 23.40
C ARG A 599 -25.11 6.46 22.06
N PHE A 600 -23.84 6.83 22.00
CA PHE A 600 -23.16 7.34 20.80
C PHE A 600 -21.86 6.58 20.57
N ARG A 601 -21.59 6.16 19.34
CA ARG A 601 -20.32 5.51 18.96
C ARG A 601 -19.94 5.84 17.53
N ASN A 602 -18.75 5.38 17.11
CA ASN A 602 -18.23 5.59 15.75
C ASN A 602 -18.24 7.08 15.32
N ILE A 603 -17.98 7.97 16.28
CA ILE A 603 -18.04 9.41 16.05
C ILE A 603 -16.78 9.84 15.31
N SER A 604 -16.95 10.40 14.11
CA SER A 604 -15.85 10.86 13.29
C SER A 604 -16.21 12.14 12.53
N VAL A 605 -15.21 12.96 12.24
CA VAL A 605 -15.35 14.27 11.60
C VAL A 605 -14.49 14.37 10.35
N ARG A 606 -15.03 14.98 9.30
CA ARG A 606 -14.33 15.39 8.10
C ARG A 606 -14.36 16.90 8.03
N GLU A 607 -13.21 17.55 8.19
CA GLU A 607 -13.10 19.00 7.99
C GLU A 607 -13.28 19.31 6.50
N LEU A 608 -14.09 20.32 6.21
CA LEU A 608 -14.37 20.80 4.86
C LEU A 608 -13.60 22.10 4.60
N PRO A 609 -13.31 22.42 3.34
CA PRO A 609 -12.56 23.62 2.98
C PRO A 609 -13.22 24.96 3.32
#